data_AF-A0A1F9E8A2-F1
#
_entry.id   AF-A0A1F9E8A2-F1
#
_cell.length_a   1.000
_cell.length_b   1.000
_cell.length_c   1.000
_cell.angle_alpha   90.00
_cell.angle_beta   90.00
_cell.angle_gamma   90.00
#
_symmetry.space_group_name_H-M   'P 1'
#
loop_
_entity.id
_entity.type
_entity.pdbx_description
1 polymer ?
#
loop_
_entity_poly.entity_id
_entity_poly.type
_entity_poly.pdbx_seq_one_letter_code
_entity_poly.pdbx_strand_id
1 'polypeptide(L)'
;MKISHIIGVGIFLYSFSAHAVLWNKVVAQYNDDVLTLWDIEREMRVERIKQGQPSEKEVTPNELKEFTKKLIIDLLVRDEAKSFKLGELTKADEETIYQQFKHKFKGRLEFQSFLKQYQWEETELKKALMRPLIVERFIKEKVMSVYIHVTDEETKEFQKKSSQKLNLNQARLELKKIRLQENLQDWIKRLKSRSQIKTVWE
;
A
#
# COMPACT_ATOMS: atom_id res chain seq x y z
N MET A 1 30.01 -53.04 54.67
CA MET A 1 30.38 -51.64 54.97
C MET A 1 29.74 -50.76 53.90
N LYS A 2 29.00 -49.73 54.32
CA LYS A 2 28.20 -48.77 53.51
C LYS A 2 29.09 -48.09 52.43
N ILE A 3 28.60 -47.65 51.26
CA ILE A 3 27.88 -46.38 50.94
C ILE A 3 27.49 -46.49 49.44
N SER A 4 26.21 -46.53 49.05
CA SER A 4 25.32 -45.43 48.59
C SER A 4 25.73 -44.70 47.28
N HIS A 5 24.86 -44.87 46.25
CA HIS A 5 24.39 -43.97 45.17
C HIS A 5 25.40 -43.05 44.43
N ILE A 6 25.34 -42.87 43.11
CA ILE A 6 24.31 -42.09 42.38
C ILE A 6 24.41 -42.40 40.88
N ILE A 7 23.26 -42.66 40.25
CA ILE A 7 23.08 -42.77 38.80
C ILE A 7 23.19 -41.37 38.21
N GLY A 8 24.25 -41.10 37.45
CA GLY A 8 24.41 -39.84 36.71
C GLY A 8 23.64 -39.88 35.40
N VAL A 9 22.36 -39.48 35.41
CA VAL A 9 21.61 -39.19 34.18
C VAL A 9 22.12 -37.85 33.64
N GLY A 10 22.98 -37.89 32.63
CA GLY A 10 23.40 -36.72 31.87
C GLY A 10 22.27 -36.20 31.01
N ILE A 11 21.40 -35.38 31.59
CA ILE A 11 20.42 -34.58 30.86
C ILE A 11 21.21 -33.49 30.12
N PHE A 12 21.57 -33.76 28.86
CA PHE A 12 21.96 -32.71 27.93
C PHE A 12 20.71 -31.88 27.64
N LEU A 13 20.56 -30.80 28.41
CA LEU A 13 19.57 -29.76 28.19
C LEU A 13 19.79 -29.21 26.78
N TYR A 14 18.90 -29.59 25.86
CA TYR A 14 18.65 -28.85 24.63
C TYR A 14 18.44 -27.39 25.03
N SER A 15 19.42 -26.53 24.71
CA SER A 15 19.23 -25.10 24.72
C SER A 15 18.05 -24.81 23.81
N PHE A 16 16.91 -24.52 24.43
CA PHE A 16 15.72 -24.02 23.77
C PHE A 16 16.15 -22.88 22.87
N SER A 17 15.92 -23.06 21.57
CA SER A 17 15.96 -22.01 20.59
C SER A 17 15.21 -20.81 21.16
N ALA A 18 15.94 -19.72 21.40
CA ALA A 18 15.36 -18.41 21.61
C ALA A 18 14.61 -18.05 20.33
N HIS A 19 13.35 -18.51 20.25
CA HIS A 19 12.39 -17.97 19.32
C HIS A 19 12.14 -16.56 19.84
N ALA A 20 12.89 -15.61 19.30
CA ALA A 20 12.51 -14.21 19.36
C ALA A 20 11.13 -14.13 18.74
N VAL A 21 10.09 -14.21 19.58
CA VAL A 21 8.73 -13.88 19.21
C VAL A 21 8.81 -12.41 18.85
N LEU A 22 8.85 -12.13 17.55
CA LEU A 22 8.79 -10.79 17.01
C LEU A 22 7.41 -10.25 17.41
N TRP A 23 7.34 -9.55 18.55
CA TRP A 23 6.17 -8.81 18.98
C TRP A 23 6.00 -7.63 18.04
N ASN A 24 5.42 -7.93 16.88
CA ASN A 24 5.19 -6.99 15.83
C ASN A 24 3.94 -6.17 16.19
N LYS A 25 4.13 -4.86 16.39
CA LYS A 25 3.06 -3.98 16.85
C LYS A 25 1.99 -3.87 15.76
N VAL A 26 0.74 -4.03 16.13
CA VAL A 26 -0.40 -3.67 15.26
C VAL A 26 -0.37 -2.16 15.07
N VAL A 27 -0.38 -1.72 13.81
CA VAL A 27 -0.35 -0.29 13.44
C VAL A 27 -1.71 0.15 12.91
N ALA A 28 -2.40 -0.75 12.20
CA ALA A 28 -3.76 -0.52 11.77
C ALA A 28 -4.53 -1.83 11.64
N GLN A 29 -5.85 -1.70 11.60
CA GLN A 29 -6.78 -2.74 11.20
C GLN A 29 -7.71 -2.11 10.15
N TYR A 30 -7.99 -2.85 9.07
CA TYR A 30 -9.04 -2.49 8.13
C TYR A 30 -9.91 -3.73 7.86
N ASN A 31 -11.21 -3.61 8.13
CA ASN A 31 -12.12 -4.76 8.16
C ASN A 31 -11.57 -5.87 9.08
N ASP A 32 -11.44 -7.08 8.54
CA ASP A 32 -10.93 -8.25 9.28
C ASP A 32 -9.39 -8.39 9.20
N ASP A 33 -8.72 -7.54 8.42
CA ASP A 33 -7.28 -7.60 8.20
C ASP A 33 -6.51 -6.70 9.18
N VAL A 34 -5.44 -7.25 9.76
CA VAL A 34 -4.53 -6.55 10.68
C VAL A 34 -3.24 -6.19 9.94
N LEU A 35 -2.87 -4.92 9.99
CA LEU A 35 -1.61 -4.40 9.45
C LEU A 35 -0.64 -4.13 10.60
N THR A 36 0.46 -4.86 10.58
CA THR A 36 1.52 -4.72 11.57
C THR A 36 2.60 -3.76 11.10
N LEU A 37 3.46 -3.31 12.02
CA LEU A 37 4.59 -2.44 11.69
C LEU A 37 5.49 -3.05 10.62
N TRP A 38 5.78 -4.36 10.74
CA TRP A 38 6.57 -5.08 9.74
C TRP A 38 5.94 -5.06 8.35
N ASP A 39 4.63 -5.26 8.24
CA ASP A 39 3.93 -5.27 6.96
C ASP A 39 4.05 -3.90 6.28
N ILE A 40 3.83 -2.83 7.05
CA ILE A 40 3.94 -1.46 6.57
C ILE A 40 5.39 -1.18 6.12
N GLU A 41 6.37 -1.51 6.95
CA GLU A 41 7.78 -1.23 6.64
C GLU A 41 8.24 -1.96 5.39
N ARG A 42 7.92 -3.25 5.24
CA ARG A 42 8.26 -4.04 4.05
C ARG A 42 7.67 -3.42 2.78
N GLU A 43 6.41 -3.02 2.81
CA GLU A 43 5.73 -2.33 1.72
C GLU A 43 6.38 -0.98 1.40
N MET A 44 6.81 -0.22 2.42
CA MET A 44 7.58 1.02 2.23
C MET A 44 8.92 0.76 1.53
N ARG A 45 9.62 -0.35 1.82
CA ARG A 45 10.87 -0.70 1.13
C ARG A 45 10.61 -0.94 -0.36
N VAL A 46 9.56 -1.68 -0.70
CA VAL A 46 9.16 -1.93 -2.09
C VAL A 46 8.91 -0.61 -2.82
N GLU A 47 8.17 0.31 -2.21
CA GLU A 47 7.87 1.61 -2.81
C GLU A 47 9.13 2.47 -3.00
N ARG A 48 10.04 2.48 -2.02
CA ARG A 48 11.32 3.20 -2.14
C ARG A 48 12.18 2.66 -3.30
N ILE A 49 12.28 1.34 -3.44
CA ILE A 49 13.03 0.71 -4.54
C ILE A 49 12.40 1.08 -5.90
N LYS A 50 11.07 1.07 -6.01
CA LYS A 50 10.37 1.53 -7.23
C LYS A 50 10.74 2.96 -7.59
N GLN A 51 10.86 3.83 -6.59
CA GLN A 51 11.23 5.24 -6.72
C GLN A 51 12.74 5.48 -6.89
N GLY A 52 13.57 4.43 -6.88
CA GLY A 52 15.04 4.56 -6.95
C GLY A 52 15.67 5.12 -5.68
N GLN A 53 14.95 5.07 -4.55
CA GLN A 53 15.45 5.49 -3.25
C GLN A 53 16.10 4.32 -2.50
N PRO A 54 17.06 4.58 -1.58
CA PRO A 54 17.63 3.55 -0.73
C PRO A 54 16.54 2.84 0.08
N SER A 55 16.47 1.52 -0.02
CA SER A 55 15.52 0.71 0.76
C SER A 55 15.75 0.90 2.25
N GLU A 56 17.00 0.92 2.71
CA GLU A 56 17.40 0.91 4.12
C GLU A 56 17.24 2.24 4.87
N LYS A 57 16.84 3.32 4.18
CA LYS A 57 16.62 4.64 4.82
C LYS A 57 15.74 4.47 6.07
N GLU A 58 16.06 5.17 7.16
CA GLU A 58 15.23 5.13 8.36
C GLU A 58 13.78 5.56 8.02
N VAL A 59 12.80 4.96 8.70
CA VAL A 59 11.39 5.30 8.53
C VAL A 59 11.02 6.22 9.67
N THR A 60 10.71 7.48 9.34
CA THR A 60 10.24 8.43 10.36
C THR A 60 8.80 8.09 10.77
N PRO A 61 8.37 8.44 12.01
CA PRO A 61 6.98 8.22 12.44
C PRO A 61 5.94 8.87 11.51
N ASN A 62 6.27 10.02 10.92
CA ASN A 62 5.39 10.70 9.99
C ASN A 62 5.31 9.98 8.63
N GLU A 63 6.44 9.53 8.08
CA GLU A 63 6.44 8.69 6.86
C GLU A 63 5.63 7.40 7.08
N LEU A 64 5.78 6.77 8.24
CA LEU A 64 5.02 5.57 8.60
C LEU A 64 3.51 5.84 8.65
N LYS A 65 3.10 6.93 9.30
CA LYS A 65 1.69 7.33 9.41
C LYS A 65 1.08 7.61 8.04
N GLU A 66 1.74 8.43 7.22
CA GLU A 66 1.23 8.81 5.90
C GLU A 66 1.21 7.62 4.93
N PHE A 67 2.24 6.77 4.96
CA PHE A 67 2.25 5.56 4.15
C PHE A 67 1.15 4.57 4.60
N THR A 68 0.93 4.41 5.90
CA THR A 68 -0.14 3.54 6.41
C THR A 68 -1.51 4.01 5.94
N LYS A 69 -1.79 5.32 6.04
CA LYS A 69 -3.05 5.89 5.51
C LYS A 69 -3.21 5.63 4.02
N LYS A 70 -2.16 5.85 3.23
CA LYS A 70 -2.15 5.57 1.79
C LYS A 70 -2.43 4.09 1.54
N LEU A 71 -1.74 3.19 2.24
CA LEU A 71 -1.88 1.75 2.06
C LEU A 71 -3.30 1.29 2.39
N ILE A 72 -3.90 1.76 3.48
CA ILE A 72 -5.30 1.44 3.82
C ILE A 72 -6.24 1.88 2.69
N ILE A 73 -6.06 3.09 2.13
CA ILE A 73 -6.86 3.54 0.99
C ILE A 73 -6.67 2.61 -0.21
N ASP A 74 -5.42 2.26 -0.55
CA ASP A 74 -5.13 1.34 -1.66
C ASP A 74 -5.79 -0.03 -1.45
N LEU A 75 -5.80 -0.55 -0.22
CA LEU A 75 -6.43 -1.83 0.12
C LEU A 75 -7.95 -1.76 -0.03
N LEU A 76 -8.59 -0.71 0.48
CA LEU A 76 -10.03 -0.48 0.33
C LEU A 76 -10.44 -0.33 -1.14
N VAL A 77 -9.66 0.43 -1.92
CA VAL A 77 -9.93 0.64 -3.34
C VAL A 77 -9.72 -0.65 -4.12
N ARG A 78 -8.68 -1.44 -3.82
CA ARG A 78 -8.47 -2.77 -4.40
C ARG A 78 -9.63 -3.71 -4.12
N ASP A 79 -10.16 -3.72 -2.90
CA ASP A 79 -11.26 -4.62 -2.54
C ASP A 79 -12.57 -4.21 -3.24
N GLU A 80 -12.78 -2.90 -3.44
CA GLU A 80 -13.82 -2.41 -4.32
C GLU A 80 -13.56 -2.79 -5.79
N ALA A 81 -12.33 -2.69 -6.30
CA ALA A 81 -12.02 -3.09 -7.67
C ALA A 81 -12.38 -4.57 -7.92
N LYS A 82 -12.06 -5.45 -6.96
CA LYS A 82 -12.43 -6.87 -6.98
C LYS A 82 -13.95 -7.08 -6.99
N SER A 83 -14.70 -6.31 -6.20
CA SER A 83 -16.17 -6.47 -6.15
C SER A 83 -16.84 -6.07 -7.46
N PHE A 84 -16.28 -5.08 -8.17
CA PHE A 84 -16.76 -4.63 -9.49
C PHE A 84 -16.18 -5.41 -10.67
N LYS A 85 -15.15 -6.26 -10.46
CA LYS A 85 -14.38 -6.94 -11.52
C LYS A 85 -13.83 -5.96 -12.57
N LEU A 86 -13.37 -4.80 -12.09
CA LEU A 86 -12.78 -3.74 -12.89
C LEU A 86 -11.32 -3.55 -12.47
N GLY A 87 -10.51 -2.97 -13.36
CA GLY A 87 -9.08 -2.81 -13.11
C GLY A 87 -8.28 -4.12 -13.03
N GLU A 88 -8.80 -5.23 -13.57
CA GLU A 88 -8.11 -6.52 -13.58
C GLU A 88 -6.83 -6.47 -14.43
N LEU A 89 -5.74 -6.98 -13.85
CA LEU A 89 -4.46 -7.16 -14.53
C LEU A 89 -4.30 -8.62 -14.95
N THR A 90 -3.69 -8.82 -16.11
CA THR A 90 -3.40 -10.17 -16.62
C THR A 90 -2.18 -10.76 -15.92
N LYS A 91 -2.00 -12.08 -16.03
CA LYS A 91 -0.76 -12.74 -15.59
C LYS A 91 0.49 -12.21 -16.30
N ALA A 92 0.34 -11.75 -17.54
CA ALA A 92 1.43 -11.14 -18.29
C ALA A 92 1.82 -9.77 -17.71
N ASP A 93 0.84 -8.98 -17.26
CA ASP A 93 1.10 -7.71 -16.57
C ASP A 93 1.85 -7.97 -15.25
N GLU A 94 1.36 -8.92 -14.44
CA GLU A 94 1.99 -9.32 -13.18
C GLU A 94 3.46 -9.69 -13.37
N GLU A 95 3.76 -10.56 -14.35
CA GLU A 95 5.13 -10.97 -14.62
C GLU A 95 5.99 -9.82 -15.14
N THR A 96 5.42 -8.96 -16.00
CA THR A 96 6.12 -7.78 -16.51
C THR A 96 6.53 -6.84 -15.38
N ILE A 97 5.60 -6.53 -14.46
CA ILE A 97 5.85 -5.65 -13.31
C ILE A 97 6.89 -6.27 -12.37
N TYR A 98 6.77 -7.57 -12.11
CA TYR A 98 7.71 -8.30 -11.27
C TYR A 98 9.13 -8.26 -11.85
N GLN A 99 9.27 -8.51 -13.15
CA GLN A 99 10.56 -8.39 -13.82
C GLN A 99 11.08 -6.96 -13.76
N GLN A 100 10.26 -5.95 -14.05
CA GLN A 100 10.68 -4.54 -13.96
C GLN A 100 11.20 -4.18 -12.55
N PHE A 101 10.54 -4.68 -11.50
CA PHE A 101 11.00 -4.51 -10.12
C PHE A 101 12.34 -5.21 -9.88
N LYS A 102 12.49 -6.45 -10.34
CA LYS A 102 13.74 -7.21 -10.23
C LYS A 102 14.91 -6.54 -10.96
N HIS A 103 14.67 -5.85 -12.06
CA HIS A 103 15.71 -5.09 -12.79
C HIS A 103 16.20 -3.83 -12.04
N LYS A 104 15.56 -3.44 -10.92
CA LYS A 104 16.07 -2.38 -10.04
C LYS A 104 17.28 -2.81 -9.20
N PHE A 105 17.55 -4.11 -9.13
CA PHE A 105 18.68 -4.68 -8.40
C PHE A 105 19.85 -4.92 -9.35
N LYS A 106 21.09 -4.78 -8.86
CA LYS A 106 22.33 -4.97 -9.63
C LYS A 106 22.53 -6.41 -10.09
N GLY A 107 21.78 -7.36 -9.51
CA GLY A 107 21.80 -8.75 -9.95
C GLY A 107 20.91 -9.66 -9.12
N ARG A 108 20.89 -10.94 -9.50
CA ARG A 108 20.07 -11.98 -8.87
C ARG A 108 20.32 -12.12 -7.36
N LEU A 109 21.59 -12.04 -6.94
CA LEU A 109 21.95 -12.22 -5.52
C LEU A 109 21.39 -11.10 -4.65
N GLU A 110 21.48 -9.84 -5.09
CA GLU A 110 20.95 -8.71 -4.34
C GLU A 110 19.42 -8.79 -4.21
N PHE A 111 18.73 -9.16 -5.29
CA PHE A 111 17.29 -9.40 -5.24
C PHE A 111 16.91 -10.56 -4.30
N GLN A 112 17.65 -11.67 -4.33
CA GLN A 112 17.41 -12.78 -3.41
C GLN A 112 17.70 -12.41 -1.95
N SER A 113 18.72 -11.59 -1.69
CA SER A 113 18.99 -11.04 -0.36
C SER A 113 17.84 -10.15 0.11
N PHE A 114 17.31 -9.29 -0.76
CA PHE A 114 16.11 -8.48 -0.45
C PHE A 114 14.91 -9.35 -0.08
N LEU A 115 14.60 -10.38 -0.87
CA LEU A 115 13.49 -11.29 -0.57
C LEU A 115 13.67 -11.97 0.80
N LYS A 116 14.88 -12.45 1.09
CA LYS A 116 15.18 -13.13 2.37
C LYS A 116 15.14 -12.17 3.56
N GLN A 117 15.80 -11.02 3.45
CA GLN A 117 15.91 -10.02 4.52
C GLN A 117 14.53 -9.55 4.98
N TYR A 118 13.63 -9.35 4.02
CA TYR A 118 12.27 -8.87 4.27
C TYR A 118 11.23 -9.99 4.20
N GLN A 119 11.64 -11.26 4.18
CA GLN A 119 10.75 -12.43 4.21
C GLN A 119 9.60 -12.37 3.18
N TRP A 120 9.89 -11.92 1.97
CA TRP A 120 8.92 -11.91 0.87
C TRP A 120 8.83 -13.28 0.21
N GLU A 121 7.63 -13.83 0.15
CA GLU A 121 7.29 -14.80 -0.88
C GLU A 121 7.11 -14.09 -2.23
N GLU A 122 7.44 -14.77 -3.33
CA GLU A 122 7.29 -14.20 -4.67
C GLU A 122 5.85 -13.79 -4.97
N THR A 123 4.88 -14.63 -4.57
CA THR A 123 3.46 -14.40 -4.80
C THR A 123 2.94 -13.20 -4.01
N GLU A 124 3.43 -13.00 -2.78
CA GLU A 124 3.10 -11.84 -1.94
C GLU A 124 3.67 -10.55 -2.55
N LEU A 125 4.93 -10.58 -2.97
CA LEU A 125 5.58 -9.43 -3.57
C LEU A 125 4.88 -9.04 -4.87
N LYS A 126 4.51 -10.01 -5.72
CA LYS A 126 3.74 -9.76 -6.94
C LYS A 126 2.41 -9.04 -6.64
N LYS A 127 1.66 -9.51 -5.63
CA LYS A 127 0.42 -8.84 -5.17
C LYS A 127 0.67 -7.41 -4.69
N ALA A 128 1.74 -7.19 -3.92
CA ALA A 128 2.11 -5.86 -3.43
C ALA A 128 2.46 -4.91 -4.58
N LEU A 129 3.19 -5.40 -5.59
CA LEU A 129 3.56 -4.63 -6.78
C LEU A 129 2.37 -4.30 -7.69
N MET A 130 1.42 -5.23 -7.82
CA MET A 130 0.21 -5.05 -8.64
C MET A 130 -0.81 -4.09 -8.01
N ARG A 131 -0.93 -4.07 -6.68
CA ARG A 131 -1.99 -3.33 -5.97
C ARG A 131 -2.08 -1.86 -6.41
N PRO A 132 -0.99 -1.06 -6.46
CA PRO A 132 -1.08 0.33 -6.91
C PRO A 132 -1.62 0.49 -8.34
N LEU A 133 -1.32 -0.45 -9.23
CA LEU A 133 -1.75 -0.41 -10.63
C LEU A 133 -3.23 -0.78 -10.78
N ILE A 134 -3.70 -1.78 -10.02
CA ILE A 134 -5.13 -2.11 -9.93
C ILE A 134 -5.90 -0.88 -9.42
N VAL A 135 -5.40 -0.25 -8.35
CA VAL A 135 -6.01 0.94 -7.75
C VAL A 135 -6.07 2.09 -8.76
N GLU A 136 -4.96 2.40 -9.43
CA GLU A 136 -4.90 3.47 -10.44
C GLU A 136 -5.88 3.20 -11.59
N ARG A 137 -5.83 1.98 -12.16
CA ARG A 137 -6.69 1.59 -13.27
C ARG A 137 -8.16 1.65 -12.89
N PHE A 138 -8.52 1.15 -11.71
CA PHE A 138 -9.89 1.17 -11.23
C PHE A 138 -10.39 2.59 -10.96
N ILE A 139 -9.58 3.47 -10.35
CA ILE A 139 -9.95 4.89 -10.17
C ILE A 139 -10.18 5.55 -11.53
N LYS A 140 -9.32 5.28 -12.51
CA LYS A 140 -9.48 5.79 -13.88
C LYS A 140 -10.77 5.27 -14.52
N GLU A 141 -11.06 3.98 -14.39
CA GLU A 141 -12.25 3.34 -14.96
C GLU A 141 -13.56 3.70 -14.25
N LYS A 142 -13.54 3.96 -12.93
CA LYS A 142 -14.75 4.23 -12.13
C LYS A 142 -15.03 5.71 -11.92
N VAL A 143 -14.00 6.53 -11.73
CA VAL A 143 -14.14 7.94 -11.34
C VAL A 143 -13.84 8.85 -12.52
N MET A 144 -12.76 8.59 -13.28
CA MET A 144 -12.38 9.45 -14.42
C MET A 144 -13.21 9.19 -15.69
N SER A 145 -13.89 8.05 -15.77
CA SER A 145 -14.81 7.73 -16.87
C SER A 145 -16.18 8.41 -16.72
N VAL A 146 -16.52 8.87 -15.51
CA VAL A 146 -17.80 9.54 -15.24
C VAL A 146 -17.77 10.89 -15.94
N TYR A 147 -18.73 11.10 -16.84
CA TYR A 147 -18.89 12.38 -17.52
C TYR A 147 -19.24 13.48 -16.50
N ILE A 148 -18.30 14.41 -16.27
CA ILE A 148 -18.55 15.60 -15.47
C ILE A 148 -19.17 16.67 -16.36
N HIS A 149 -20.47 16.85 -16.19
CA HIS A 149 -21.17 17.97 -16.80
C HIS A 149 -20.81 19.27 -16.06
N VAL A 150 -20.48 20.30 -16.84
CA VAL A 150 -20.19 21.65 -16.36
C VAL A 150 -20.88 22.60 -17.33
N THR A 151 -21.76 23.44 -16.82
CA THR A 151 -22.51 24.38 -17.65
C THR A 151 -21.67 25.61 -18.00
N ASP A 152 -22.15 26.39 -18.97
CA ASP A 152 -21.52 27.63 -19.39
C ASP A 152 -21.62 28.70 -18.30
N GLU A 153 -22.73 28.74 -17.58
CA GLU A 153 -22.97 29.61 -16.43
C GLU A 153 -21.95 29.31 -15.32
N GLU A 154 -21.80 28.04 -14.94
CA GLU A 154 -20.84 27.60 -13.91
C GLU A 154 -19.40 27.94 -14.31
N THR A 155 -19.07 27.76 -15.59
CA THR A 155 -17.75 28.10 -16.15
C THR A 155 -17.47 29.60 -16.06
N LYS A 156 -18.46 30.45 -16.42
CA LYS A 156 -18.35 31.91 -16.35
C LYS A 156 -18.23 32.39 -14.91
N GLU A 157 -19.00 31.81 -14.00
CA GLU A 157 -18.90 32.13 -12.56
C GLU A 157 -17.54 31.74 -11.98
N PHE A 158 -17.05 30.55 -12.32
CA PHE A 158 -15.73 30.10 -11.90
C PHE A 158 -14.63 31.01 -12.44
N GLN A 159 -14.68 31.38 -13.73
CA GLN A 159 -13.73 32.30 -14.34
C GLN A 159 -13.71 33.67 -13.62
N LYS A 160 -14.87 34.19 -13.23
CA LYS A 160 -14.99 35.47 -12.49
C LYS A 160 -14.40 35.38 -11.08
N LYS A 161 -14.55 34.24 -10.41
CA LYS A 161 -14.06 34.00 -9.04
C LYS A 161 -12.58 33.61 -9.00
N SER A 162 -12.04 33.08 -10.11
CA SER A 162 -10.66 32.64 -10.21
C SER A 162 -9.68 33.82 -10.12
N SER A 163 -8.65 33.67 -9.28
CA SER A 163 -7.55 34.64 -9.17
C SER A 163 -6.64 34.63 -10.42
N GLN A 164 -6.69 33.56 -11.21
CA GLN A 164 -5.93 33.40 -12.45
C GLN A 164 -6.76 33.92 -13.64
N LYS A 165 -6.09 34.63 -14.57
CA LYS A 165 -6.68 35.04 -15.85
C LYS A 165 -6.79 33.84 -16.80
N LEU A 166 -7.84 33.04 -16.61
CA LEU A 166 -8.16 31.91 -17.48
C LEU A 166 -9.10 32.36 -18.60
N ASN A 167 -8.95 31.80 -19.80
CA ASN A 167 -10.01 31.87 -20.82
C ASN A 167 -11.13 30.86 -20.50
N LEU A 168 -12.29 30.95 -21.18
CA LEU A 168 -13.44 30.09 -20.88
C LEU A 168 -13.15 28.59 -21.01
N ASN A 169 -12.32 28.19 -21.98
CA ASN A 169 -11.95 26.78 -22.17
C ASN A 169 -11.05 26.28 -21.03
N GLN A 170 -10.06 27.09 -20.63
CA GLN A 170 -9.19 26.80 -19.48
C GLN A 170 -10.00 26.73 -18.18
N ALA A 171 -10.89 27.69 -17.95
CA ALA A 171 -11.79 27.72 -16.80
C ALA A 171 -12.67 26.45 -16.74
N ARG A 172 -13.22 26.01 -17.89
CA ARG A 172 -14.03 24.79 -17.97
C ARG A 172 -13.21 23.54 -17.65
N LEU A 173 -11.98 23.44 -18.15
CA LEU A 173 -11.09 22.30 -17.88
C LEU A 173 -10.69 22.24 -16.40
N GLU A 174 -10.31 23.37 -15.80
CA GLU A 174 -9.97 23.43 -14.38
C GLU A 174 -11.17 23.11 -13.50
N LEU A 175 -12.36 23.64 -13.81
CA LEU A 175 -13.59 23.31 -13.07
C LEU A 175 -13.94 21.82 -13.16
N LYS A 176 -13.75 21.18 -14.33
CA LYS A 176 -13.90 19.73 -14.47
C LYS A 176 -12.91 18.96 -13.60
N LYS A 177 -11.64 19.39 -13.53
CA LYS A 177 -10.63 18.76 -12.67
C LYS A 177 -11.00 18.88 -11.18
N ILE A 178 -11.45 20.05 -10.75
CA ILE A 178 -11.88 20.29 -9.36
C ILE A 178 -13.03 19.35 -9.00
N ARG A 179 -14.09 19.31 -9.83
CA ARG A 179 -15.23 18.41 -9.60
C ARG A 179 -14.83 16.94 -9.59
N LEU A 180 -13.89 16.55 -10.45
CA LEU A 180 -13.38 15.19 -10.47
C LEU A 180 -12.68 14.84 -9.16
N GLN A 181 -11.86 15.76 -8.66
CA GLN A 181 -11.16 15.60 -7.39
C GLN A 181 -12.15 15.56 -6.21
N GLU A 182 -13.16 16.43 -6.18
CA GLU A 182 -14.23 16.40 -5.17
C GLU A 182 -14.98 15.07 -5.18
N ASN A 183 -15.40 14.60 -6.36
CA ASN A 183 -16.06 13.30 -6.52
C ASN A 183 -15.19 12.14 -6.03
N LEU A 184 -13.89 12.17 -6.33
CA LEU A 184 -12.93 11.17 -5.85
C LEU A 184 -12.82 11.17 -4.33
N GLN A 185 -12.68 12.36 -3.72
CA GLN A 185 -12.58 12.52 -2.27
C GLN A 185 -13.84 12.04 -1.56
N ASP A 186 -15.01 12.42 -2.07
CA ASP A 186 -16.30 11.99 -1.52
C ASP A 186 -16.49 10.48 -1.64
N TRP A 187 -16.09 9.90 -2.76
CA TRP A 187 -16.13 8.45 -2.92
C TRP A 187 -15.20 7.73 -1.95
N ILE A 188 -13.93 8.18 -1.80
CA ILE A 188 -13.01 7.61 -0.80
C ILE A 188 -13.56 7.78 0.62
N LYS A 189 -14.19 8.92 0.93
CA LYS A 189 -14.85 9.13 2.23
C LYS A 189 -15.96 8.11 2.47
N ARG A 190 -16.81 7.85 1.48
CA ARG A 190 -17.84 6.80 1.55
C ARG A 190 -17.26 5.38 1.68
N LEU A 191 -16.15 5.10 1.00
CA LEU A 191 -15.43 3.83 1.14
C LEU A 191 -14.93 3.63 2.58
N LYS A 192 -14.36 4.68 3.18
CA LYS A 192 -13.89 4.63 4.56
C LYS A 192 -15.05 4.46 5.56
N SER A 193 -16.14 5.21 5.39
CA SER A 193 -17.25 5.20 6.36
C SER A 193 -17.98 3.87 6.46
N ARG A 194 -17.95 3.04 5.41
CA ARG A 194 -18.55 1.70 5.40
C ARG A 194 -17.59 0.59 5.85
N SER A 195 -16.33 0.93 6.11
CA SER A 195 -15.27 -0.02 6.44
C SER A 195 -14.87 0.12 7.91
N GLN A 196 -14.42 -0.96 8.55
CA GLN A 196 -13.96 -0.89 9.94
C GLN A 196 -12.47 -0.53 9.95
N ILE A 197 -12.14 0.74 10.15
CA ILE A 197 -10.74 1.19 10.19
C ILE A 197 -10.37 1.57 11.62
N LYS A 198 -9.28 1.01 12.13
CA LYS A 198 -8.66 1.43 13.40
C LYS A 198 -7.18 1.66 13.14
N THR A 199 -6.63 2.76 13.64
CA THR A 199 -5.19 3.03 13.54
C THR A 199 -4.65 3.40 14.91
N VAL A 200 -3.35 3.21 15.14
CA VAL A 200 -2.72 3.56 16.44
C VAL A 200 -2.56 5.07 16.68
N TRP A 201 -2.93 5.91 15.72
CA TRP A 201 -2.76 7.37 15.78
C TRP A 201 -4.09 8.14 15.77
N GLU A 202 -5.21 7.43 15.79
CA GLU A 202 -6.59 7.96 15.89
C GLU A 202 -7.24 7.41 17.15
#